data_AF-A0A916E4M1-F1
#
_entry.id   AF-A0A916E4M1-F1
#
_cell.length_a   1.000
_cell.length_b   1.000
_cell.length_c   1.000
_cell.angle_alpha   90.00
_cell.angle_beta   90.00
_cell.angle_gamma   90.00
#
_symmetry.space_group_name_H-M   'P 1'
#
loop_
_entity.id
_entity.type
_entity.pdbx_description
1 polymer ?
#
loop_
_entity_poly.entity_id
_entity_poly.type
_entity_poly.pdbx_seq_one_letter_code
_entity_poly.pdbx_strand_id
1 'polypeptide(L)'
;MIIPGPRSPKNFNSFLCPLIKELQELEGVQCIDGRTNEPFILRAHLLTWTGDVPALSKSLNLSGHNSYKGCRFCMIKGTCHPSNKHIYYPSSAFCNIRNHDDTINMGKLIEEETNKDRKDEMIRETGIKGSSELLKLQTLLFPCDYELSKSQWESIGIQMEKVYLDKRHLQGWANFVKSVKLCLEPEISEEQIDDVQILLKKFSDYYEREYYQNNGQRLAASIFKENPLKQWSKERVFSTEGYEEEFYSPSTQYSLLSQEHKHLIKFYEGSSNINRNDLEMEVNNYGVRYGRLRTSDGQYISSCCIKRNNKIARNNYCAQIRRTIDKLAHRPNAPPQLVIVDIYGIVNYYLVHEFNHQVYMLAYVQLTSKIVEDEYGCKHFTQFRSKEFIDVRCLDHCIGFAKIDNRYYIIDKENAFDDSNWENIGH
;
A
#
# COMPACT_ATOMS: atom_id res chain seq x y z
N MET A 1 4.02 -6.84 4.32
CA MET A 1 2.76 -6.73 5.10
C MET A 1 3.05 -5.97 6.39
N ILE A 2 2.35 -4.87 6.66
CA ILE A 2 2.63 -3.99 7.81
C ILE A 2 1.80 -4.45 9.01
N ILE A 3 2.45 -4.73 10.14
CA ILE A 3 1.79 -5.10 11.39
C ILE A 3 1.47 -3.83 12.17
N PRO A 4 0.20 -3.57 12.53
CA PRO A 4 -0.13 -2.43 13.38
C PRO A 4 0.35 -2.72 14.80
N GLY A 5 0.92 -1.70 15.47
CA GLY A 5 1.48 -1.76 16.82
C GLY A 5 0.49 -2.19 17.92
N PRO A 6 0.19 -1.38 18.96
CA PRO A 6 -0.54 -1.82 20.16
C PRO A 6 -1.97 -2.37 19.91
N ARG A 7 -2.48 -2.34 18.67
CA ARG A 7 -3.76 -2.91 18.24
C ARG A 7 -3.59 -4.04 17.20
N SER A 8 -2.58 -4.88 17.34
CA SER A 8 -2.37 -6.01 16.44
C SER A 8 -3.55 -6.99 16.46
N PRO A 9 -3.94 -7.57 15.31
CA PRO A 9 -4.99 -8.58 15.27
C PRO A 9 -4.65 -9.77 16.18
N LYS A 10 -5.66 -10.31 16.88
CA LYS A 10 -5.50 -11.47 17.78
C LYS A 10 -5.09 -12.73 17.01
N ASN A 11 -5.69 -12.94 15.83
CA ASN A 11 -5.32 -13.99 14.89
C ASN A 11 -4.71 -13.30 13.66
N PHE A 12 -3.38 -13.32 13.56
CA PHE A 12 -2.66 -12.76 12.42
C PHE A 12 -2.72 -13.69 11.21
N ASN A 13 -2.69 -14.99 11.44
CA ASN A 13 -2.72 -16.02 10.41
C ASN A 13 -3.93 -15.92 9.48
N SER A 14 -5.09 -15.49 9.97
CA SER A 14 -6.26 -15.27 9.10
C SER A 14 -6.03 -14.25 7.98
N PHE A 15 -5.11 -13.29 8.19
CA PHE A 15 -4.70 -12.32 7.16
C PHE A 15 -3.63 -12.87 6.21
N LEU A 16 -2.92 -13.92 6.62
CA LEU A 16 -1.98 -14.65 5.75
C LEU A 16 -2.70 -15.55 4.77
N CYS A 17 -3.84 -16.15 5.16
CA CYS A 17 -4.53 -17.15 4.36
C CYS A 17 -4.74 -16.76 2.87
N PRO A 18 -5.15 -15.52 2.50
CA PRO A 18 -5.27 -15.15 1.09
C PRO A 18 -3.93 -15.20 0.35
N LEU A 19 -2.87 -14.65 0.94
CA LEU A 19 -1.53 -14.66 0.36
C LEU A 19 -0.99 -16.09 0.21
N ILE A 20 -1.21 -16.95 1.22
CA ILE A 20 -0.79 -18.35 1.17
C ILE A 20 -1.49 -19.08 0.04
N LYS A 21 -2.81 -18.88 -0.13
CA LYS A 21 -3.56 -19.48 -1.23
C LYS A 21 -3.05 -19.01 -2.59
N GLU A 22 -2.82 -17.71 -2.75
CA GLU A 22 -2.25 -17.15 -3.99
C GLU A 22 -0.87 -17.76 -4.28
N LEU A 23 -0.01 -17.90 -3.28
CA LEU A 23 1.31 -18.53 -3.45
C LEU A 23 1.21 -20.02 -3.79
N GLN A 24 0.28 -20.76 -3.20
CA GLN A 24 0.03 -22.17 -3.54
C GLN A 24 -0.47 -22.33 -4.98
N GLU A 25 -1.34 -21.43 -5.45
CA GLU A 25 -1.75 -21.40 -6.87
C GLU A 25 -0.57 -21.14 -7.81
N LEU A 26 0.44 -20.42 -7.34
CA LEU A 26 1.67 -20.11 -8.08
C LEU A 26 2.75 -21.20 -7.97
N GLU A 27 2.54 -22.33 -7.28
CA GLU A 27 3.51 -23.44 -7.24
C GLU A 27 3.67 -24.15 -8.60
N GLY A 28 2.84 -23.80 -9.58
CA GLY A 28 2.97 -24.21 -10.97
C GLY A 28 1.75 -23.82 -11.80
N VAL A 29 1.77 -22.62 -12.38
CA VAL A 29 0.70 -22.11 -13.23
C VAL A 29 1.21 -21.82 -14.65
N GLN A 30 0.40 -22.15 -15.65
CA GLN A 30 0.71 -21.79 -17.03
C GLN A 30 0.51 -20.27 -17.21
N CYS A 31 1.55 -19.60 -17.65
CA CYS A 31 1.59 -18.16 -17.91
C CYS A 31 2.10 -17.89 -19.33
N ILE A 32 1.88 -16.67 -19.82
CA ILE A 32 2.44 -16.18 -21.09
C ILE A 32 3.56 -15.20 -20.74
N ASP A 33 4.74 -15.36 -21.34
CA ASP A 33 5.82 -14.38 -21.21
C ASP A 33 5.42 -13.14 -21.99
N GLY A 34 5.19 -12.01 -21.30
CA GLY A 34 4.77 -10.75 -21.94
C GLY A 34 5.77 -10.17 -22.94
N ARG A 35 7.03 -10.66 -22.96
CA ARG A 35 8.08 -10.23 -23.90
C ARG A 35 8.10 -11.07 -25.17
N THR A 36 7.93 -12.39 -25.07
CA THR A 36 8.02 -13.31 -26.21
C THR A 36 6.66 -13.79 -26.70
N ASN A 37 5.60 -13.56 -25.92
CA ASN A 37 4.26 -14.09 -26.10
C ASN A 37 4.20 -15.63 -26.12
N GLU A 38 5.21 -16.30 -25.57
CA GLU A 38 5.30 -17.76 -25.50
C GLU A 38 4.77 -18.28 -24.16
N PRO A 39 4.17 -19.49 -24.12
CA PRO A 39 3.74 -20.11 -22.89
C PRO A 39 4.94 -20.60 -22.07
N PHE A 40 4.88 -20.37 -20.76
CA PHE A 40 5.82 -20.93 -19.79
C PHE A 40 5.09 -21.34 -18.51
N ILE A 41 5.75 -22.15 -17.67
CA ILE A 41 5.23 -22.51 -16.35
C ILE A 41 5.87 -21.58 -15.33
N LEU A 42 5.05 -20.71 -14.72
CA LEU A 42 5.47 -19.89 -13.60
C LEU A 42 5.41 -20.72 -12.31
N ARG A 43 6.51 -20.74 -11.58
CA ARG A 43 6.61 -21.28 -10.22
C ARG A 43 7.10 -20.18 -9.28
N ALA A 44 6.31 -19.82 -8.30
CA ALA A 44 6.71 -18.89 -7.25
C ALA A 44 7.00 -19.69 -5.98
N HIS A 45 8.14 -19.39 -5.35
CA HIS A 45 8.53 -19.96 -4.06
C HIS A 45 8.82 -18.83 -3.08
N LEU A 46 8.33 -18.96 -1.85
CA LEU A 46 8.65 -18.03 -0.78
C LEU A 46 10.10 -18.29 -0.31
N LEU A 47 10.99 -17.33 -0.59
CA LEU A 47 12.41 -17.46 -0.24
C LEU A 47 12.70 -17.04 1.21
N THR A 48 12.12 -15.93 1.68
CA THR A 48 12.38 -15.42 3.03
C THR A 48 11.21 -14.60 3.54
N TRP A 49 11.11 -14.47 4.86
CA TRP A 49 10.11 -13.67 5.57
C TRP A 49 10.79 -12.84 6.64
N THR A 50 10.69 -11.52 6.54
CA THR A 50 11.38 -10.57 7.41
C THR A 50 10.42 -9.78 8.29
N GLY A 51 10.86 -9.42 9.50
CA GLY A 51 10.11 -8.57 10.42
C GLY A 51 10.87 -8.34 11.73
N ASP A 52 10.39 -7.40 12.55
CA ASP A 52 10.90 -7.26 13.91
C ASP A 52 10.56 -8.49 14.78
N VAL A 53 11.15 -8.59 15.97
CA VAL A 53 10.94 -9.75 16.87
C VAL A 53 9.44 -9.99 17.13
N PRO A 54 8.61 -8.99 17.50
CA PRO A 54 7.17 -9.19 17.67
C PRO A 54 6.44 -9.66 16.41
N ALA A 55 6.81 -9.16 15.23
CA ALA A 55 6.22 -9.54 13.96
C ALA A 55 6.45 -11.00 13.62
N LEU A 56 7.71 -11.43 13.74
CA LEU A 56 8.12 -12.80 13.41
C LEU A 56 7.53 -13.80 14.41
N SER A 57 7.54 -13.50 15.70
CA SER A 57 6.88 -14.35 16.70
C SER A 57 5.39 -14.53 16.40
N LYS A 58 4.67 -13.49 15.95
CA LYS A 58 3.25 -13.62 15.58
C LYS A 58 3.05 -14.40 14.28
N SER A 59 3.89 -14.16 13.28
CA SER A 59 3.82 -14.84 11.98
C SER A 59 4.07 -16.34 12.12
N LEU A 60 4.97 -16.73 13.02
CA LEU A 60 5.35 -18.12 13.28
C LEU A 60 4.53 -18.78 14.40
N ASN A 61 3.50 -18.10 14.93
CA ASN A 61 2.72 -18.58 16.09
C ASN A 61 3.58 -18.95 17.31
N LEU A 62 4.59 -18.15 17.60
CA LEU A 62 5.43 -18.27 18.79
C LEU A 62 4.96 -17.33 19.92
N SER A 63 5.41 -17.63 21.12
CA SER A 63 5.31 -16.73 22.27
C SER A 63 6.19 -15.50 22.08
N GLY A 64 5.76 -14.39 22.68
CA GLY A 64 6.48 -13.11 22.54
C GLY A 64 7.74 -13.05 23.41
N HIS A 65 8.48 -11.95 23.28
CA HIS A 65 9.72 -11.69 24.03
C HIS A 65 9.55 -11.84 25.55
N ASN A 66 8.40 -11.43 26.12
CA ASN A 66 8.11 -11.54 27.56
C ASN A 66 7.56 -12.90 28.01
N SER A 67 7.97 -14.01 27.39
CA SER A 67 7.58 -15.37 27.77
C SER A 67 8.78 -16.18 28.27
N TYR A 68 8.57 -17.24 29.03
CA TYR A 68 9.68 -18.09 29.49
C TYR A 68 10.45 -18.77 28.34
N LYS A 69 9.83 -18.90 27.16
CA LYS A 69 10.41 -19.52 25.96
C LYS A 69 10.21 -18.64 24.73
N GLY A 70 10.54 -17.35 24.83
CA GLY A 70 10.25 -16.36 23.78
C GLY A 70 11.29 -16.25 22.67
N CYS A 71 12.43 -16.92 22.78
CA CYS A 71 13.40 -16.98 21.69
C CYS A 71 12.83 -17.83 20.54
N ARG A 72 12.95 -17.31 19.32
CA ARG A 72 12.53 -18.00 18.08
C ARG A 72 13.59 -18.94 17.51
N PHE A 73 14.83 -18.83 17.99
CA PHE A 73 15.97 -19.59 17.47
C PHE A 73 16.30 -20.78 18.37
N CYS A 74 16.16 -20.62 19.68
CA CYS A 74 16.56 -21.62 20.65
C CYS A 74 15.55 -21.78 21.77
N MET A 75 15.76 -22.82 22.55
CA MET A 75 14.95 -23.19 23.71
C MET A 75 15.45 -22.56 25.01
N ILE A 76 16.17 -21.44 24.94
CA ILE A 76 16.61 -20.71 26.14
C ILE A 76 15.42 -20.37 27.02
N LYS A 77 15.57 -20.62 28.33
CA LYS A 77 14.55 -20.33 29.32
C LYS A 77 14.81 -18.95 29.93
N GLY A 78 13.86 -18.03 29.80
CA GLY A 78 13.92 -16.74 30.45
C GLY A 78 13.71 -16.84 31.96
N THR A 79 14.16 -15.82 32.68
CA THR A 79 13.99 -15.68 34.13
C THR A 79 13.09 -14.48 34.41
N CYS A 80 12.12 -14.64 35.29
CA CYS A 80 11.26 -13.54 35.72
C CYS A 80 12.00 -12.64 36.70
N HIS A 81 12.03 -11.33 36.41
CA HIS A 81 12.58 -10.35 37.33
C HIS A 81 11.66 -10.23 38.57
N PRO A 82 12.18 -10.39 39.81
CA PRO A 82 11.37 -10.44 41.04
C PRO A 82 10.43 -9.24 41.19
N SER A 83 10.91 -8.04 40.85
CA SER A 83 10.20 -6.78 41.08
C SER A 83 9.29 -6.33 39.92
N ASN A 84 9.66 -6.63 38.67
CA ASN A 84 9.07 -5.97 37.48
C ASN A 84 8.25 -6.90 36.58
N LYS A 85 8.05 -8.18 36.96
CA LYS A 85 7.31 -9.20 36.18
C LYS A 85 7.76 -9.31 34.71
N HIS A 86 8.96 -8.81 34.39
CA HIS A 86 9.56 -8.86 33.07
C HIS A 86 10.45 -10.09 32.97
N ILE A 87 10.39 -10.79 31.85
CA ILE A 87 11.25 -11.94 31.57
C ILE A 87 12.52 -11.46 30.87
N TYR A 88 13.68 -11.75 31.43
CA TYR A 88 14.98 -11.51 30.80
C TYR A 88 15.69 -12.84 30.50
N TYR A 89 16.67 -12.82 29.60
CA TYR A 89 17.39 -14.02 29.18
C TYR A 89 18.88 -13.87 29.51
N PRO A 90 19.43 -14.64 30.47
CA PRO A 90 20.83 -14.51 30.86
C PRO A 90 21.77 -15.05 29.77
N SER A 91 22.83 -14.29 29.48
CA SER A 91 23.77 -14.53 28.36
C SER A 91 24.63 -15.79 28.50
N SER A 92 24.70 -16.42 29.68
CA SER A 92 25.59 -17.56 29.97
C SER A 92 24.92 -18.93 29.83
N ALA A 93 23.68 -19.00 29.34
CA ALA A 93 22.96 -20.26 29.22
C ALA A 93 23.29 -20.98 27.90
N PHE A 94 23.85 -22.20 27.98
CA PHE A 94 23.84 -23.13 26.85
C PHE A 94 22.39 -23.36 26.40
N CYS A 95 22.12 -23.25 25.10
CA CYS A 95 20.77 -23.37 24.56
C CYS A 95 20.72 -24.35 23.39
N ASN A 96 19.75 -25.26 23.43
CA ASN A 96 19.43 -26.10 22.29
C ASN A 96 18.69 -25.27 21.24
N ILE A 97 19.12 -25.35 19.99
CA ILE A 97 18.46 -24.71 18.85
C ILE A 97 17.10 -25.38 18.63
N ARG A 98 16.10 -24.61 18.20
CA ARG A 98 14.79 -25.15 17.81
C ARG A 98 14.94 -25.89 16.49
N ASN A 99 14.50 -27.14 16.45
CA ASN A 99 14.39 -27.91 15.22
C ASN A 99 13.08 -27.56 14.48
N HIS A 100 13.15 -27.45 13.15
CA HIS A 100 12.00 -27.11 12.30
C HIS A 100 10.86 -28.13 12.40
N ASP A 101 11.15 -29.41 12.25
CA ASP A 101 10.15 -30.49 12.27
C ASP A 101 9.51 -30.63 13.65
N ASP A 102 10.30 -30.53 14.71
CA ASP A 102 9.79 -30.53 16.09
C ASP A 102 8.84 -29.35 16.31
N THR A 103 9.17 -28.18 15.79
CA THR A 103 8.32 -26.98 15.91
C THR A 103 7.00 -27.17 15.16
N ILE A 104 7.02 -27.75 13.96
CA ILE A 104 5.81 -28.08 13.19
C ILE A 104 4.95 -29.09 13.95
N ASN A 105 5.56 -30.19 14.39
CA ASN A 105 4.84 -31.29 15.03
C ASN A 105 4.21 -30.83 16.35
N MET A 106 4.96 -30.07 17.16
CA MET A 106 4.41 -29.46 18.38
C MET A 106 3.30 -28.46 18.09
N GLY A 107 3.41 -27.66 17.02
CA GLY A 107 2.35 -26.74 16.59
C GLY A 107 1.04 -27.47 16.28
N LYS A 108 1.10 -28.59 15.55
CA LYS A 108 -0.06 -29.44 15.24
C LYS A 108 -0.67 -30.07 16.49
N LEU A 109 0.15 -30.64 17.37
CA LEU A 109 -0.30 -31.23 18.64
C LEU A 109 -1.03 -30.21 19.52
N ILE A 110 -0.54 -28.97 19.58
CA ILE A 110 -1.17 -27.88 20.33
C ILE A 110 -2.52 -27.47 19.73
N GLU A 111 -2.69 -27.55 18.40
CA GLU A 111 -3.96 -27.27 17.73
C GLU A 111 -5.01 -28.35 17.99
N GLU A 112 -4.58 -29.61 18.05
CA GLU A 112 -5.44 -30.77 18.33
C GLU A 112 -5.81 -30.90 19.82
N GLU A 113 -5.00 -30.36 20.74
CA GLU A 113 -5.29 -30.40 22.18
C GLU A 113 -6.52 -29.57 22.55
N THR A 114 -7.50 -30.25 23.16
CA THR A 114 -8.80 -29.68 23.55
C THR A 114 -8.83 -29.24 25.01
N ASN A 115 -7.96 -29.82 25.85
CA ASN A 115 -7.83 -29.41 27.25
C ASN A 115 -7.02 -28.12 27.36
N LYS A 116 -7.66 -27.06 27.83
CA LYS A 116 -7.07 -25.73 27.96
C LYS A 116 -5.85 -25.70 28.87
N ASP A 117 -5.89 -26.37 30.03
CA ASP A 117 -4.79 -26.32 31.00
C ASP A 117 -3.54 -27.00 30.45
N ARG A 118 -3.73 -28.16 29.80
CA ARG A 118 -2.66 -28.90 29.14
C ARG A 118 -2.09 -28.12 27.95
N LYS A 119 -2.94 -27.45 27.17
CA LYS A 119 -2.52 -26.56 26.09
C LYS A 119 -1.67 -25.40 26.61
N ASP A 120 -2.10 -24.73 27.68
CA ASP A 120 -1.37 -23.61 28.28
C ASP A 120 -0.03 -24.06 28.88
N GLU A 121 0.07 -25.30 29.38
CA GLU A 121 1.33 -25.94 29.80
C GLU A 121 2.27 -26.18 28.62
N MET A 122 1.79 -26.82 27.55
CA MET A 122 2.57 -27.06 26.32
C MET A 122 3.12 -25.76 25.73
N ILE A 123 2.30 -24.70 25.68
CA ILE A 123 2.72 -23.38 25.20
C ILE A 123 3.82 -22.79 26.09
N ARG A 124 3.74 -22.99 27.41
CA ARG A 124 4.70 -22.45 28.37
C ARG A 124 6.06 -23.16 28.30
N GLU A 125 6.05 -24.47 28.07
CA GLU A 125 7.24 -25.30 27.97
C GLU A 125 7.98 -25.15 26.64
N THR A 126 7.23 -24.93 25.56
CA THR A 126 7.77 -24.87 24.19
C THR A 126 7.88 -23.46 23.63
N GLY A 127 7.06 -22.53 24.09
CA GLY A 127 6.91 -21.21 23.46
C GLY A 127 6.21 -21.25 22.11
N ILE A 128 5.58 -22.37 21.72
CA ILE A 128 4.82 -22.52 20.48
C ILE A 128 3.34 -22.39 20.83
N LYS A 129 2.56 -21.63 20.05
CA LYS A 129 1.12 -21.40 20.27
C LYS A 129 0.22 -22.21 19.35
N GLY A 130 0.76 -22.75 18.25
CA GLY A 130 0.04 -23.48 17.23
C GLY A 130 0.81 -23.53 15.92
N SER A 131 0.15 -23.98 14.85
CA SER A 131 0.74 -24.09 13.52
C SER A 131 0.67 -22.75 12.78
N SER A 132 1.76 -22.34 12.14
CA SER A 132 1.76 -21.16 11.26
C SER A 132 1.16 -21.50 9.89
N GLU A 133 0.37 -20.57 9.32
CA GLU A 133 -0.11 -20.69 7.95
C GLU A 133 1.02 -20.71 6.91
N LEU A 134 2.19 -20.15 7.25
CA LEU A 134 3.39 -20.19 6.40
C LEU A 134 3.89 -21.62 6.16
N LEU A 135 3.62 -22.54 7.09
CA LEU A 135 4.05 -23.94 7.00
C LEU A 135 3.22 -24.75 5.98
N LYS A 136 2.17 -24.16 5.39
CA LYS A 136 1.37 -24.80 4.33
C LYS A 136 1.98 -24.63 2.94
N LEU A 137 2.96 -23.74 2.79
CA LEU A 137 3.66 -23.56 1.52
C LEU A 137 4.70 -24.65 1.35
N GLN A 138 4.86 -25.14 0.13
CA GLN A 138 5.98 -26.00 -0.19
C GLN A 138 7.26 -25.16 -0.19
N THR A 139 8.04 -25.27 0.88
CA THR A 139 9.37 -24.66 0.92
C THR A 139 10.30 -25.42 -0.01
N LEU A 140 11.22 -24.70 -0.64
CA LEU A 140 12.43 -25.35 -1.14
C LEU A 140 13.14 -25.91 0.09
N LEU A 141 13.19 -27.24 0.22
CA LEU A 141 13.87 -27.90 1.34
C LEU A 141 15.35 -27.51 1.30
N PHE A 142 15.72 -26.52 2.10
CA PHE A 142 17.10 -26.26 2.43
C PHE A 142 17.48 -27.21 3.56
N PRO A 143 18.51 -28.06 3.40
CA PRO A 143 18.98 -28.88 4.49
C PRO A 143 19.49 -27.93 5.59
N CYS A 144 18.83 -28.00 6.76
CA CYS A 144 19.14 -27.34 8.02
C CYS A 144 18.56 -25.92 8.25
N ASP A 145 17.52 -25.92 9.10
CA ASP A 145 17.12 -25.01 10.17
C ASP A 145 17.46 -23.51 10.09
N TYR A 146 16.39 -22.72 9.92
CA TYR A 146 16.05 -21.39 10.47
C TYR A 146 17.04 -20.20 10.50
N GLU A 147 18.29 -20.37 10.07
CA GLU A 147 19.14 -19.28 9.60
C GLU A 147 19.92 -19.77 8.39
N LEU A 148 19.97 -18.94 7.36
CA LEU A 148 21.00 -19.09 6.35
C LEU A 148 22.28 -18.53 6.98
N SER A 149 23.13 -19.41 7.50
CA SER A 149 24.52 -19.06 7.84
C SER A 149 25.23 -18.42 6.64
N LYS A 150 26.36 -17.74 6.88
CA LYS A 150 27.20 -17.12 5.82
C LYS A 150 27.44 -18.07 4.62
N SER A 151 27.71 -19.35 4.89
CA SER A 151 27.91 -20.39 3.88
C SER A 151 26.62 -20.88 3.23
N GLN A 152 25.47 -20.80 3.90
CA GLN A 152 24.16 -21.14 3.33
C GLN A 152 23.59 -20.00 2.47
N TRP A 153 23.86 -18.73 2.77
CA TRP A 153 23.59 -17.62 1.83
C TRP A 153 24.46 -17.73 0.57
N GLU A 154 25.73 -18.11 0.72
CA GLU A 154 26.61 -18.42 -0.41
C GLU A 154 26.07 -19.64 -1.19
N SER A 155 25.58 -20.68 -0.50
CA SER A 155 24.95 -21.85 -1.15
C SER A 155 23.63 -21.52 -1.85
N ILE A 156 22.77 -20.67 -1.27
CA ILE A 156 21.58 -20.16 -1.94
C ILE A 156 21.95 -19.30 -3.14
N GLY A 157 22.97 -18.43 -3.03
CA GLY A 157 23.50 -17.70 -4.17
C GLY A 157 23.98 -18.63 -5.30
N ILE A 158 24.71 -19.70 -4.95
CA ILE A 158 25.23 -20.72 -5.88
C ILE A 158 24.11 -21.62 -6.44
N GLN A 159 23.04 -21.89 -5.68
CA GLN A 159 21.88 -22.63 -6.18
C GLN A 159 20.92 -21.76 -7.00
N MET A 160 20.79 -20.46 -6.68
CA MET A 160 20.15 -19.46 -7.56
C MET A 160 20.95 -19.25 -8.85
N GLU A 161 22.28 -19.43 -8.81
CA GLU A 161 23.13 -19.51 -10.01
C GLU A 161 22.75 -20.72 -10.89
N LYS A 162 22.24 -21.81 -10.29
CA LYS A 162 21.67 -22.97 -11.02
C LYS A 162 20.21 -22.79 -11.42
N VAL A 163 19.47 -21.91 -10.74
CA VAL A 163 18.07 -21.55 -11.03
C VAL A 163 18.03 -20.18 -11.72
N TYR A 164 18.36 -20.18 -13.01
CA TYR A 164 17.85 -19.25 -14.02
C TYR A 164 18.07 -17.73 -13.84
N LEU A 165 19.03 -17.26 -13.04
CA LEU A 165 19.42 -15.84 -13.05
C LEU A 165 20.71 -15.63 -13.84
N ASP A 166 20.63 -14.90 -14.97
CA ASP A 166 21.80 -14.41 -15.72
C ASP A 166 22.76 -13.70 -14.74
N LYS A 167 24.07 -13.91 -14.91
CA LYS A 167 25.14 -13.31 -14.08
C LYS A 167 24.97 -11.79 -13.89
N ARG A 168 24.37 -11.12 -14.88
CA ARG A 168 23.98 -9.70 -14.79
C ARG A 168 23.08 -9.46 -13.57
N HIS A 169 22.00 -10.21 -13.42
CA HIS A 169 21.06 -10.03 -12.31
C HIS A 169 21.66 -10.30 -10.92
N LEU A 170 22.64 -11.20 -10.80
CA LEU A 170 23.29 -11.53 -9.52
C LEU A 170 24.14 -10.39 -8.95
N GLN A 171 24.65 -9.48 -9.78
CA GLN A 171 25.48 -8.36 -9.32
C GLN A 171 24.71 -7.37 -8.45
N GLY A 172 23.45 -7.10 -8.78
CA GLY A 172 22.57 -6.26 -7.95
C GLY A 172 22.34 -6.88 -6.58
N TRP A 173 22.00 -8.17 -6.55
CA TRP A 173 21.76 -8.92 -5.31
C TRP A 173 22.96 -8.95 -4.36
N ALA A 174 24.18 -8.88 -4.87
CA ALA A 174 25.37 -8.79 -4.02
C ALA A 174 25.36 -7.54 -3.11
N ASN A 175 24.79 -6.41 -3.57
CA ASN A 175 24.64 -5.20 -2.76
C ASN A 175 23.63 -5.40 -1.64
N PHE A 176 22.48 -6.02 -1.95
CA PHE A 176 21.47 -6.37 -0.96
C PHE A 176 21.98 -7.36 0.09
N VAL A 177 22.72 -8.39 -0.33
CA VAL A 177 23.32 -9.35 0.61
C VAL A 177 24.34 -8.65 1.52
N LYS A 178 25.13 -7.72 1.01
CA LYS A 178 26.07 -6.93 1.83
C LYS A 178 25.35 -6.02 2.83
N SER A 179 24.26 -5.36 2.43
CA SER A 179 23.49 -4.52 3.36
C SER A 179 22.84 -5.36 4.45
N VAL A 180 22.28 -6.51 4.11
CA VAL A 180 21.71 -7.44 5.10
C VAL A 180 22.78 -7.94 6.07
N LYS A 181 24.00 -8.24 5.58
CA LYS A 181 25.13 -8.65 6.44
C LYS A 181 25.46 -7.58 7.49
N LEU A 182 25.55 -6.32 7.10
CA LEU A 182 25.81 -5.21 8.03
C LEU A 182 24.68 -5.08 9.08
N CYS A 183 23.43 -5.28 8.69
CA CYS A 183 22.29 -5.24 9.60
C CYS A 183 22.21 -6.43 10.58
N LEU A 184 23.01 -7.48 10.37
CA LEU A 184 23.06 -8.67 11.24
C LEU A 184 24.17 -8.58 12.29
N GLU A 185 25.04 -7.56 12.21
CA GLU A 185 26.06 -7.34 13.23
C GLU A 185 25.40 -6.97 14.58
N PRO A 186 25.93 -7.47 15.73
CA PRO A 186 25.33 -7.23 17.04
C PRO A 186 25.26 -5.76 17.45
N GLU A 187 26.21 -4.96 16.95
CA GLU A 187 26.28 -3.51 17.10
C GLU A 187 26.59 -2.91 15.73
N ILE A 188 25.83 -1.87 15.35
CA ILE A 188 25.98 -1.16 14.07
C ILE A 188 26.36 0.30 14.35
N SER A 189 27.45 0.77 13.74
CA SER A 189 27.86 2.18 13.85
C SER A 189 27.03 3.08 12.92
N GLU A 190 27.02 4.39 13.17
CA GLU A 190 26.37 5.36 12.26
C GLU A 190 26.93 5.28 10.84
N GLU A 191 28.25 5.11 10.70
CA GLU A 191 28.92 4.92 9.40
C GLU A 191 28.43 3.65 8.68
N GLN A 192 28.20 2.56 9.42
CA GLN A 192 27.65 1.32 8.86
C GLN A 192 26.17 1.44 8.49
N ILE A 193 25.40 2.32 9.16
CA ILE A 193 24.03 2.64 8.77
C ILE A 193 24.02 3.37 7.42
N ASP A 194 24.93 4.32 7.22
CA ASP A 194 25.09 5.02 5.95
C ASP A 194 25.50 4.04 4.83
N ASP A 195 26.42 3.11 5.12
CA ASP A 195 26.79 2.03 4.19
C ASP A 195 25.60 1.13 3.83
N VAL A 196 24.74 0.79 4.80
CA VAL A 196 23.51 0.03 4.55
C VAL A 196 22.59 0.78 3.59
N GLN A 197 22.38 2.10 3.81
CA GLN A 197 21.56 2.92 2.92
C GLN A 197 22.14 2.98 1.51
N ILE A 198 23.45 3.20 1.39
CA ILE A 198 24.16 3.25 0.10
C ILE A 198 24.03 1.91 -0.63
N LEU A 199 24.20 0.78 0.07
CA LEU A 199 24.11 -0.55 -0.51
C LEU A 199 22.68 -0.88 -0.94
N LEU A 200 21.67 -0.51 -0.15
CA LEU A 200 20.26 -0.69 -0.52
C LEU A 200 19.86 0.20 -1.71
N LYS A 201 20.36 1.44 -1.76
CA LYS A 201 20.17 2.32 -2.93
C LYS A 201 20.79 1.70 -4.18
N LYS A 202 22.07 1.28 -4.10
CA LYS A 202 22.76 0.58 -5.20
C LYS A 202 22.04 -0.69 -5.64
N PHE A 203 21.41 -1.41 -4.72
CA PHE A 203 20.55 -2.54 -5.08
C PHE A 203 19.30 -2.07 -5.84
N SER A 204 18.59 -1.06 -5.33
CA SER A 204 17.40 -0.50 -5.97
C SER A 204 17.70 0.00 -7.39
N ASP A 205 18.72 0.82 -7.56
CA ASP A 205 19.11 1.39 -8.87
C ASP A 205 19.50 0.28 -9.86
N TYR A 206 20.22 -0.74 -9.39
CA TYR A 206 20.57 -1.90 -10.22
C TYR A 206 19.35 -2.73 -10.59
N TYR A 207 18.43 -2.93 -9.65
CA TYR A 207 17.20 -3.65 -9.86
C TYR A 207 16.28 -2.91 -10.85
N GLU A 208 16.15 -1.59 -10.72
CA GLU A 208 15.42 -0.75 -11.69
C GLU A 208 16.01 -0.78 -13.08
N ARG A 209 17.34 -0.69 -13.20
CA ARG A 209 18.01 -0.71 -14.49
C ARG A 209 17.98 -2.08 -15.16
N GLU A 210 18.31 -3.15 -14.44
CA GLU A 210 18.49 -4.48 -15.08
C GLU A 210 17.20 -5.30 -15.09
N TYR A 211 16.42 -5.31 -14.00
CA TYR A 211 15.16 -6.07 -13.94
C TYR A 211 13.99 -5.28 -14.54
N TYR A 212 13.82 -4.01 -14.16
CA TYR A 212 12.71 -3.20 -14.65
C TYR A 212 13.01 -2.48 -15.97
N GLN A 213 14.28 -2.30 -16.34
CA GLN A 213 14.72 -1.51 -17.50
C GLN A 213 14.04 -0.14 -17.54
N ASN A 214 13.79 0.44 -16.36
CA ASN A 214 13.08 1.71 -16.16
C ASN A 214 11.72 1.80 -16.90
N ASN A 215 11.06 0.66 -17.11
CA ASN A 215 9.76 0.60 -17.76
C ASN A 215 8.66 0.21 -16.75
N GLY A 216 7.82 1.19 -16.38
CA GLY A 216 6.71 1.01 -15.44
C GLY A 216 5.68 -0.05 -15.84
N GLN A 217 5.56 -0.40 -17.12
CA GLN A 217 4.69 -1.51 -17.56
C GLN A 217 5.25 -2.88 -17.15
N ARG A 218 6.56 -3.00 -16.93
CA ARG A 218 7.19 -4.24 -16.46
C ARG A 218 7.06 -4.44 -14.95
N LEU A 219 6.82 -3.35 -14.22
CA LEU A 219 6.38 -3.35 -12.83
C LEU A 219 5.02 -4.05 -12.67
N ALA A 220 4.18 -3.99 -13.71
CA ALA A 220 2.88 -4.67 -13.78
C ALA A 220 2.96 -6.09 -14.37
N ALA A 221 4.05 -6.46 -15.06
CA ALA A 221 4.17 -7.75 -15.73
C ALA A 221 4.45 -8.94 -14.79
N SER A 222 4.49 -8.72 -13.48
CA SER A 222 4.77 -9.77 -12.49
C SER A 222 3.84 -9.63 -11.29
N ILE A 223 3.15 -10.71 -10.92
CA ILE A 223 2.43 -10.97 -9.65
C ILE A 223 0.91 -10.69 -9.64
N PHE A 224 0.36 -9.85 -10.50
CA PHE A 224 -1.09 -9.82 -10.71
C PHE A 224 -1.40 -10.36 -12.09
N LYS A 225 -2.14 -11.47 -12.17
CA LYS A 225 -3.01 -11.68 -13.34
C LYS A 225 -3.65 -10.33 -13.62
N GLU A 226 -3.70 -9.88 -14.87
CA GLU A 226 -4.76 -8.97 -15.26
C GLU A 226 -6.03 -9.60 -14.71
N ASN A 227 -6.53 -9.05 -13.60
CA ASN A 227 -7.80 -9.50 -13.09
C ASN A 227 -8.71 -9.22 -14.27
N PRO A 228 -9.43 -10.22 -14.81
CA PRO A 228 -10.45 -9.93 -15.79
C PRO A 228 -11.25 -8.76 -15.22
N LEU A 229 -11.37 -7.67 -15.99
CA LEU A 229 -12.02 -6.42 -15.57
C LEU A 229 -13.16 -6.80 -14.64
N LYS A 230 -13.04 -6.48 -13.35
CA LYS A 230 -14.00 -6.96 -12.35
C LYS A 230 -15.38 -6.58 -12.86
N GLN A 231 -16.14 -7.57 -13.33
CA GLN A 231 -17.50 -7.33 -13.78
C GLN A 231 -18.34 -7.20 -12.53
N TRP A 232 -18.51 -5.96 -12.10
CA TRP A 232 -19.44 -5.64 -11.04
C TRP A 232 -20.85 -5.77 -11.60
N SER A 233 -21.80 -6.23 -10.77
CA SER A 233 -23.20 -6.25 -11.18
C SER A 233 -23.63 -4.83 -11.59
N LYS A 234 -24.46 -4.71 -12.63
CA LYS A 234 -24.96 -3.40 -13.13
C LYS A 234 -25.59 -2.54 -12.04
N GLU A 235 -26.03 -3.16 -10.94
CA GLU A 235 -26.60 -2.49 -9.77
C GLU A 235 -25.55 -1.73 -8.91
N ARG A 236 -24.26 -2.03 -9.07
CA ARG A 236 -23.16 -1.48 -8.26
C ARG A 236 -22.29 -0.46 -8.99
N VAL A 237 -22.54 -0.27 -10.28
CA VAL A 237 -21.81 0.65 -11.15
C VAL A 237 -22.81 1.58 -11.82
N PHE A 238 -22.49 2.86 -11.88
CA PHE A 238 -23.26 3.84 -12.62
C PHE A 238 -22.38 4.47 -13.69
N SER A 239 -22.89 4.47 -14.92
CA SER A 239 -22.33 5.16 -16.07
C SER A 239 -23.48 5.76 -16.88
N THR A 240 -23.18 6.79 -17.67
CA THR A 240 -24.17 7.46 -18.51
C THR A 240 -23.53 7.94 -19.80
N GLU A 241 -24.35 8.19 -20.82
CA GLU A 241 -23.88 8.64 -22.13
C GLU A 241 -23.19 10.02 -22.00
N GLY A 242 -22.02 10.16 -22.63
CA GLY A 242 -21.20 11.38 -22.55
C GLY A 242 -20.14 11.39 -21.44
N TYR A 243 -20.00 10.31 -20.66
CA TYR A 243 -18.91 10.08 -19.71
C TYR A 243 -18.18 8.77 -20.02
N GLU A 244 -16.86 8.81 -19.95
CA GLU A 244 -16.02 7.59 -19.95
C GLU A 244 -15.81 7.06 -18.53
N GLU A 245 -16.09 7.92 -17.54
CA GLU A 245 -16.00 7.65 -16.12
C GLU A 245 -17.15 6.78 -15.61
N GLU A 246 -16.87 6.07 -14.52
CA GLU A 246 -17.86 5.21 -13.86
C GLU A 246 -17.86 5.44 -12.36
N PHE A 247 -19.05 5.50 -11.76
CA PHE A 247 -19.19 5.50 -10.30
C PHE A 247 -19.42 4.10 -9.75
N TYR A 248 -18.85 3.85 -8.57
CA TYR A 248 -18.97 2.57 -7.88
C TYR A 248 -19.55 2.74 -6.47
N SER A 249 -20.32 1.74 -6.07
CA SER A 249 -20.89 1.64 -4.72
C SER A 249 -19.83 1.74 -3.60
N PRO A 250 -20.20 2.19 -2.39
CA PRO A 250 -21.56 2.35 -1.85
C PRO A 250 -22.33 3.46 -2.57
N SER A 251 -23.59 3.17 -2.92
CA SER A 251 -24.53 4.13 -3.48
C SER A 251 -25.70 4.36 -2.52
N THR A 252 -26.18 5.59 -2.39
CA THR A 252 -27.29 5.92 -1.49
C THR A 252 -28.03 7.15 -1.98
N GLN A 253 -29.36 7.09 -1.99
CA GLN A 253 -30.22 8.26 -2.20
C GLN A 253 -29.89 9.32 -1.15
N TYR A 254 -29.73 10.57 -1.58
CA TYR A 254 -29.24 11.64 -0.73
C TYR A 254 -29.95 12.95 -1.00
N SER A 255 -30.36 13.61 0.07
CA SER A 255 -30.81 15.00 0.07
C SER A 255 -29.64 15.89 0.51
N LEU A 256 -29.28 16.84 -0.35
CA LEU A 256 -28.21 17.79 -0.11
C LEU A 256 -28.53 18.74 1.05
N LEU A 257 -27.53 19.05 1.87
CA LEU A 257 -27.65 20.10 2.88
C LEU A 257 -27.77 21.47 2.19
N SER A 258 -28.36 22.46 2.87
CA SER A 258 -28.60 23.79 2.29
C SER A 258 -27.35 24.47 1.72
N GLN A 259 -26.17 24.27 2.34
CA GLN A 259 -24.90 24.76 1.78
C GLN A 259 -24.45 23.98 0.54
N GLU A 260 -24.63 22.67 0.53
CA GLU A 260 -24.28 21.82 -0.61
C GLU A 260 -25.17 22.16 -1.82
N HIS A 261 -26.47 22.35 -1.58
CA HIS A 261 -27.42 22.78 -2.62
C HIS A 261 -27.03 24.14 -3.22
N LYS A 262 -26.62 25.12 -2.41
CA LYS A 262 -26.07 26.39 -2.90
C LYS A 262 -24.80 26.21 -3.75
N HIS A 263 -23.92 25.27 -3.39
CA HIS A 263 -22.75 24.96 -4.20
C HIS A 263 -23.14 24.29 -5.52
N LEU A 264 -24.20 23.47 -5.54
CA LEU A 264 -24.71 22.82 -6.74
C LEU A 264 -25.33 23.86 -7.70
N ILE A 265 -26.13 24.79 -7.18
CA ILE A 265 -26.67 25.92 -7.96
C ILE A 265 -25.52 26.72 -8.59
N LYS A 266 -24.48 27.04 -7.81
CA LYS A 266 -23.30 27.75 -8.32
C LYS A 266 -22.56 26.98 -9.42
N PHE A 267 -22.55 25.65 -9.37
CA PHE A 267 -21.97 24.83 -10.44
C PHE A 267 -22.78 24.98 -11.75
N TYR A 268 -24.11 24.95 -11.67
CA TYR A 268 -24.97 25.14 -12.83
C TYR A 268 -24.96 26.58 -13.36
N GLU A 269 -24.85 27.59 -12.50
CA GLU A 269 -24.64 29.00 -12.90
C GLU A 269 -23.41 29.14 -13.82
N GLY A 270 -22.32 28.43 -13.53
CA GLY A 270 -21.09 28.49 -14.32
C GLY A 270 -21.16 27.75 -15.66
N SER A 271 -22.16 26.89 -15.85
CA SER A 271 -22.28 25.99 -16.99
C SER A 271 -23.47 26.29 -17.90
N SER A 272 -24.43 27.09 -17.43
CA SER A 272 -25.69 27.40 -18.13
C SER A 272 -25.89 28.91 -18.23
N ASN A 273 -26.48 29.38 -19.33
CA ASN A 273 -26.87 30.79 -19.50
C ASN A 273 -28.16 31.15 -18.72
N ILE A 274 -28.44 30.45 -17.61
CA ILE A 274 -29.66 30.58 -16.82
C ILE A 274 -29.39 31.51 -15.63
N ASN A 275 -30.35 32.37 -15.30
CA ASN A 275 -30.23 33.26 -14.16
C ASN A 275 -30.26 32.48 -12.84
N ARG A 276 -29.45 32.89 -11.87
CA ARG A 276 -29.37 32.32 -10.51
C ARG A 276 -30.73 32.14 -9.84
N ASN A 277 -31.62 33.13 -9.95
CA ASN A 277 -32.92 33.07 -9.28
C ASN A 277 -33.80 31.93 -9.84
N ASP A 278 -33.70 31.66 -11.13
CA ASP A 278 -34.43 30.58 -11.79
C ASP A 278 -33.83 29.22 -11.41
N LEU A 279 -32.49 29.13 -11.33
CA LEU A 279 -31.79 27.94 -10.85
C LEU A 279 -32.12 27.59 -9.40
N GLU A 280 -32.29 28.58 -8.52
CA GLU A 280 -32.68 28.37 -7.11
C GLU A 280 -34.08 27.71 -6.99
N MET A 281 -34.97 27.92 -7.97
CA MET A 281 -36.30 27.31 -8.02
C MET A 281 -36.32 25.95 -8.73
N GLU A 282 -35.50 25.77 -9.76
CA GLU A 282 -35.56 24.58 -10.64
C GLU A 282 -34.59 23.45 -10.23
N VAL A 283 -33.44 23.79 -9.63
CA VAL A 283 -32.46 22.79 -9.20
C VAL A 283 -32.96 22.09 -7.94
N ASN A 284 -33.33 20.82 -8.07
CA ASN A 284 -33.71 20.01 -6.92
C ASN A 284 -32.50 19.72 -6.02
N ASN A 285 -32.74 19.30 -4.78
CA ASN A 285 -31.69 19.01 -3.80
C ASN A 285 -31.50 17.49 -3.58
N TYR A 286 -31.95 16.65 -4.50
CA TYR A 286 -31.92 15.20 -4.37
C TYR A 286 -30.97 14.59 -5.41
N GLY A 287 -30.29 13.51 -5.05
CA GLY A 287 -29.47 12.77 -6.00
C GLY A 287 -28.97 11.48 -5.41
N VAL A 288 -28.14 10.75 -6.16
CA VAL A 288 -27.54 9.50 -5.71
C VAL A 288 -26.08 9.73 -5.41
N ARG A 289 -25.66 9.54 -4.16
CA ARG A 289 -24.25 9.61 -3.80
C ARG A 289 -23.55 8.31 -4.11
N TYR A 290 -22.29 8.41 -4.54
CA TYR A 290 -21.40 7.29 -4.77
C TYR A 290 -20.09 7.46 -3.99
N GLY A 291 -19.46 6.33 -3.70
CA GLY A 291 -18.25 6.29 -2.90
C GLY A 291 -16.95 6.29 -3.70
N ARG A 292 -16.95 5.82 -4.95
CA ARG A 292 -15.74 5.82 -5.80
C ARG A 292 -16.05 6.23 -7.23
N LEU A 293 -15.01 6.74 -7.88
CA LEU A 293 -14.92 7.04 -9.29
C LEU A 293 -13.85 6.14 -9.91
N ARG A 294 -14.11 5.64 -11.11
CA ARG A 294 -13.10 5.19 -12.06
C ARG A 294 -12.96 6.26 -13.14
N THR A 295 -11.76 6.79 -13.32
CA THR A 295 -11.46 7.80 -14.34
C THR A 295 -11.45 7.17 -15.74
N SER A 296 -11.42 7.98 -16.80
CA SER A 296 -11.28 7.54 -18.20
C SER A 296 -10.10 6.58 -18.37
N ASP A 297 -8.99 6.87 -17.70
CA ASP A 297 -7.73 6.11 -17.78
C ASP A 297 -7.76 4.84 -16.92
N GLY A 298 -8.90 4.54 -16.27
CA GLY A 298 -9.13 3.34 -15.50
C GLY A 298 -8.62 3.39 -14.05
N GLN A 299 -8.12 4.54 -13.59
CA GLN A 299 -7.68 4.72 -12.20
C GLN A 299 -8.86 4.90 -11.25
N TYR A 300 -8.69 4.48 -10.00
CA TYR A 300 -9.75 4.58 -8.99
C TYR A 300 -9.47 5.67 -7.97
N ILE A 301 -10.38 6.65 -7.88
CA ILE A 301 -10.38 7.70 -6.88
C ILE A 301 -11.54 7.47 -5.91
N SER A 302 -11.22 7.18 -4.65
CA SER A 302 -12.22 7.03 -3.59
C SER A 302 -12.66 8.39 -3.04
N SER A 303 -13.70 8.41 -2.22
CA SER A 303 -14.13 9.61 -1.52
C SER A 303 -14.10 9.42 0.01
N CYS A 304 -14.15 10.53 0.75
CA CYS A 304 -14.17 10.51 2.21
C CYS A 304 -15.35 9.72 2.80
N CYS A 305 -16.48 9.61 2.08
CA CYS A 305 -17.65 8.89 2.59
C CYS A 305 -17.42 7.37 2.75
N ILE A 306 -16.37 6.81 2.14
CA ILE A 306 -15.97 5.39 2.30
C ILE A 306 -15.11 5.16 3.56
N LYS A 307 -14.64 6.22 4.22
CA LYS A 307 -13.61 6.11 5.26
C LYS A 307 -14.05 5.20 6.41
N ARG A 308 -13.47 4.00 6.49
CA ARG A 308 -13.65 3.06 7.59
C ARG A 308 -12.73 3.49 8.75
N ASN A 309 -13.33 3.99 9.83
CA ASN A 309 -12.76 4.16 11.18
C ASN A 309 -11.27 4.54 11.24
N ASN A 310 -10.93 5.85 11.30
CA ASN A 310 -9.72 6.50 11.87
C ASN A 310 -8.36 5.77 11.84
N LYS A 311 -8.19 4.78 10.98
CA LYS A 311 -6.92 4.15 10.66
C LYS A 311 -6.31 4.98 9.54
N ILE A 312 -4.99 4.98 9.49
CA ILE A 312 -4.18 5.48 8.37
C ILE A 312 -4.42 4.54 7.16
N ALA A 313 -5.68 4.43 6.73
CA ALA A 313 -6.05 3.77 5.49
C ALA A 313 -5.53 4.65 4.35
N ARG A 314 -5.13 4.01 3.25
CA ARG A 314 -4.70 4.68 2.02
C ARG A 314 -5.68 5.82 1.70
N ASN A 315 -5.21 7.07 1.83
CA ASN A 315 -6.02 8.28 1.64
C ASN A 315 -6.25 8.52 0.14
N ASN A 316 -6.87 7.56 -0.55
CA ASN A 316 -7.11 7.63 -1.99
C ASN A 316 -8.30 8.53 -2.33
N TYR A 317 -8.45 9.63 -1.61
CA TYR A 317 -9.53 10.60 -1.77
C TYR A 317 -9.00 12.02 -2.00
N CYS A 318 -7.68 12.21 -2.04
CA CYS A 318 -7.10 13.45 -2.52
C CYS A 318 -6.83 13.29 -4.02
N ALA A 319 -7.09 14.34 -4.79
CA ALA A 319 -6.96 14.31 -6.23
C ALA A 319 -6.38 15.61 -6.77
N GLN A 320 -5.64 15.49 -7.87
CA GLN A 320 -5.34 16.61 -8.75
C GLN A 320 -6.56 16.86 -9.63
N ILE A 321 -6.88 18.13 -9.81
CA ILE A 321 -8.04 18.60 -10.57
C ILE A 321 -7.50 19.55 -11.66
N ARG A 322 -7.76 19.21 -12.92
CA ARG A 322 -7.45 20.07 -14.07
C ARG A 322 -8.59 21.06 -14.25
N ARG A 323 -8.30 22.35 -14.06
CA ARG A 323 -9.29 23.43 -14.18
C ARG A 323 -8.90 24.42 -15.26
N THR A 324 -9.82 24.71 -16.16
CA THR A 324 -9.66 25.82 -17.11
C THR A 324 -10.00 27.14 -16.42
N ILE A 325 -9.06 28.08 -16.40
CA ILE A 325 -9.25 29.44 -15.88
C ILE A 325 -8.95 30.47 -16.96
N ASP A 326 -9.60 31.61 -16.90
CA ASP A 326 -9.22 32.78 -17.70
C ASP A 326 -8.16 33.60 -16.95
N LYS A 327 -6.94 33.69 -17.50
CA LYS A 327 -5.86 34.51 -16.93
C LYS A 327 -6.24 35.99 -16.81
N LEU A 328 -7.13 36.46 -17.68
CA LEU A 328 -7.51 37.86 -17.81
C LEU A 328 -8.84 38.18 -17.12
N ALA A 329 -9.42 37.25 -16.35
CA ALA A 329 -10.68 37.46 -15.62
C ALA A 329 -10.67 38.68 -14.68
N HIS A 330 -9.49 39.13 -14.23
CA HIS A 330 -9.31 40.32 -13.41
C HIS A 330 -9.42 41.65 -14.21
N ARG A 331 -9.41 41.59 -15.54
CA ARG A 331 -9.50 42.76 -16.44
C ARG A 331 -10.86 42.77 -17.13
N PRO A 332 -11.79 43.65 -16.71
CA PRO A 332 -13.05 43.81 -17.41
C PRO A 332 -12.81 44.16 -18.88
N ASN A 333 -13.52 43.49 -19.80
CA ASN A 333 -13.46 43.67 -21.26
C ASN A 333 -12.20 43.17 -21.99
N ALA A 334 -11.29 42.47 -21.32
CA ALA A 334 -10.22 41.75 -22.02
C ALA A 334 -10.80 40.47 -22.67
N PRO A 335 -10.38 40.10 -23.89
CA PRO A 335 -10.77 38.83 -24.47
C PRO A 335 -10.27 37.67 -23.58
N PRO A 336 -11.08 36.62 -23.33
CA PRO A 336 -10.69 35.55 -22.44
C PRO A 336 -9.42 34.84 -22.90
N GLN A 337 -8.48 34.62 -21.98
CA GLN A 337 -7.30 33.81 -22.21
C GLN A 337 -7.34 32.57 -21.32
N LEU A 338 -7.93 31.50 -21.86
CA LEU A 338 -8.13 30.24 -21.16
C LEU A 338 -6.83 29.45 -21.04
N VAL A 339 -6.50 29.04 -19.83
CA VAL A 339 -5.38 28.15 -19.52
C VAL A 339 -5.83 27.06 -18.57
N ILE A 340 -5.24 25.88 -18.72
CA ILE A 340 -5.44 24.78 -17.78
C ILE A 340 -4.47 25.00 -16.62
N VAL A 341 -4.99 24.93 -15.40
CA VAL A 341 -4.21 24.94 -14.17
C VAL A 341 -4.53 23.73 -13.32
N ASP A 342 -3.50 23.22 -12.65
CA ASP A 342 -3.66 22.16 -11.67
C ASP A 342 -4.03 22.77 -10.33
N ILE A 343 -5.16 22.31 -9.79
CA ILE A 343 -5.57 22.59 -8.42
C ILE A 343 -5.72 21.26 -7.69
N TYR A 344 -5.74 21.32 -6.36
CA TYR A 344 -5.71 20.12 -5.53
C TYR A 344 -6.83 20.17 -4.51
N GLY A 345 -7.40 19.00 -4.20
CA GLY A 345 -8.50 18.93 -3.26
C GLY A 345 -8.74 17.54 -2.70
N ILE A 346 -9.64 17.50 -1.74
CA ILE A 346 -10.19 16.28 -1.13
C ILE A 346 -11.57 16.02 -1.73
N VAL A 347 -11.80 14.83 -2.25
CA VAL A 347 -13.10 14.35 -2.68
C VAL A 347 -13.90 13.89 -1.46
N ASN A 348 -15.01 14.58 -1.18
CA ASN A 348 -15.88 14.22 -0.06
C ASN A 348 -16.83 13.08 -0.42
N TYR A 349 -17.50 13.20 -1.57
CA TYR A 349 -18.36 12.19 -2.18
C TYR A 349 -18.60 12.52 -3.65
N TYR A 350 -19.10 11.53 -4.40
CA TYR A 350 -19.57 11.70 -5.76
C TYR A 350 -21.09 11.78 -5.77
N LEU A 351 -21.67 12.48 -6.75
CA LEU A 351 -23.10 12.70 -6.88
C LEU A 351 -23.53 12.53 -8.34
N VAL A 352 -24.55 11.71 -8.55
CA VAL A 352 -25.35 11.74 -9.78
C VAL A 352 -26.53 12.67 -9.53
N HIS A 353 -26.68 13.68 -10.39
CA HIS A 353 -27.76 14.65 -10.31
C HIS A 353 -28.37 14.87 -11.70
N GLU A 354 -29.70 14.90 -11.77
CA GLU A 354 -30.42 15.18 -13.00
C GLU A 354 -30.91 16.63 -13.00
N PHE A 355 -30.59 17.35 -14.07
CA PHE A 355 -31.02 18.72 -14.28
C PHE A 355 -31.30 18.96 -15.76
N ASN A 356 -32.45 19.58 -16.10
CA ASN A 356 -32.89 19.82 -17.48
C ASN A 356 -32.84 18.58 -18.38
N HIS A 357 -33.31 17.43 -17.86
CA HIS A 357 -33.30 16.14 -18.56
C HIS A 357 -31.90 15.62 -18.92
N GLN A 358 -30.85 16.19 -18.34
CA GLN A 358 -29.48 15.74 -18.49
C GLN A 358 -28.94 15.24 -17.15
N VAL A 359 -28.21 14.14 -17.22
CA VAL A 359 -27.58 13.53 -16.05
C VAL A 359 -26.14 14.01 -15.93
N TYR A 360 -25.79 14.50 -14.74
CA TYR A 360 -24.47 15.02 -14.42
C TYR A 360 -23.78 14.09 -13.42
N MET A 361 -22.51 13.77 -13.70
CA MET A 361 -21.62 13.07 -12.78
C MET A 361 -20.71 14.10 -12.12
N LEU A 362 -20.92 14.34 -10.84
CA LEU A 362 -20.26 15.42 -10.09
C LEU A 362 -19.43 14.87 -8.94
N ALA A 363 -18.37 15.60 -8.59
CA ALA A 363 -17.60 15.38 -7.37
C ALA A 363 -17.77 16.58 -6.43
N TYR A 364 -18.12 16.33 -5.17
CA TYR A 364 -18.11 17.36 -4.14
C TYR A 364 -16.73 17.42 -3.49
N VAL A 365 -15.97 18.46 -3.79
CA VAL A 365 -14.56 18.57 -3.41
C VAL A 365 -14.33 19.69 -2.40
N GLN A 366 -13.39 19.49 -1.49
CA GLN A 366 -12.82 20.53 -0.65
C GLN A 366 -11.46 20.94 -1.21
N LEU A 367 -11.36 22.17 -1.69
CA LEU A 367 -10.14 22.65 -2.34
C LEU A 367 -9.05 23.02 -1.33
N THR A 368 -7.82 23.10 -1.82
CA THR A 368 -6.66 23.60 -1.08
C THR A 368 -6.45 25.11 -1.30
N SER A 369 -5.57 25.71 -0.50
CA SER A 369 -5.06 27.06 -0.74
C SER A 369 -4.06 27.04 -1.90
N LYS A 370 -3.58 28.23 -2.31
CA LYS A 370 -2.57 28.35 -3.36
C LYS A 370 -1.37 27.45 -3.06
N ILE A 371 -0.95 26.68 -4.06
CA ILE A 371 0.23 25.83 -3.95
C ILE A 371 1.48 26.68 -4.03
N VAL A 372 2.42 26.36 -3.14
CA VAL A 372 3.75 26.96 -3.09
C VAL A 372 4.75 25.83 -3.28
N GLU A 373 5.77 26.09 -4.08
CA GLU A 373 6.91 25.20 -4.28
C GLU A 373 8.06 25.72 -3.41
N ASP A 374 8.71 24.82 -2.67
CA ASP A 374 9.87 25.19 -1.87
C ASP A 374 11.18 25.10 -2.67
N GLU A 375 12.30 25.38 -2.01
CA GLU A 375 13.63 25.37 -2.60
C GLU A 375 14.07 23.99 -3.13
N TYR A 376 13.40 22.91 -2.71
CA TYR A 376 13.66 21.54 -3.13
C TYR A 376 12.68 21.06 -4.23
N GLY A 377 11.83 21.95 -4.75
CA GLY A 377 10.81 21.58 -5.74
C GLY A 377 9.57 20.91 -5.13
N CYS A 378 9.44 20.87 -3.80
CA CYS A 378 8.30 20.21 -3.15
C CYS A 378 7.08 21.14 -3.12
N LYS A 379 5.98 20.69 -3.74
CA LYS A 379 4.69 21.38 -3.74
C LYS A 379 3.98 21.21 -2.39
N HIS A 380 3.55 22.31 -1.79
CA HIS A 380 2.82 22.30 -0.52
C HIS A 380 1.75 23.40 -0.43
N PHE A 381 0.83 23.26 0.53
CA PHE A 381 -0.18 24.25 0.89
C PHE A 381 -0.36 24.32 2.42
N THR A 382 -1.02 25.37 2.93
CA THR A 382 -1.13 25.60 4.38
C THR A 382 -2.51 25.30 4.96
N GLN A 383 -3.56 25.48 4.16
CA GLN A 383 -4.94 25.32 4.61
C GLN A 383 -5.87 24.80 3.52
N PHE A 384 -6.93 24.12 3.94
CA PHE A 384 -8.07 23.79 3.09
C PHE A 384 -9.01 25.01 2.97
N ARG A 385 -9.66 25.14 1.81
CA ARG A 385 -10.53 26.24 1.42
C ARG A 385 -11.99 25.77 1.35
N SER A 386 -12.81 26.52 0.60
CA SER A 386 -14.21 26.24 0.36
C SER A 386 -14.42 24.89 -0.33
N LYS A 387 -15.63 24.39 -0.19
CA LYS A 387 -16.11 23.22 -0.91
C LYS A 387 -16.91 23.67 -2.13
N GLU A 388 -16.85 22.89 -3.21
CA GLU A 388 -17.65 23.13 -4.40
C GLU A 388 -17.93 21.83 -5.13
N PHE A 389 -18.90 21.85 -6.05
CA PHE A 389 -19.09 20.79 -7.02
C PHE A 389 -18.23 21.05 -8.24
N ILE A 390 -17.63 19.99 -8.75
CA ILE A 390 -16.93 19.97 -10.03
C ILE A 390 -17.46 18.81 -10.86
N ASP A 391 -17.29 18.92 -12.17
CA ASP A 391 -17.49 17.80 -13.08
C ASP A 391 -16.40 16.75 -12.86
N VAL A 392 -16.76 15.46 -12.87
CA VAL A 392 -15.78 14.39 -12.63
C VAL A 392 -14.69 14.31 -13.70
N ARG A 393 -14.94 14.80 -14.91
CA ARG A 393 -13.95 14.86 -16.00
C ARG A 393 -12.79 15.80 -15.67
N CYS A 394 -12.96 16.69 -14.70
CA CYS A 394 -11.89 17.54 -14.20
C CYS A 394 -10.94 16.80 -13.24
N LEU A 395 -11.32 15.64 -12.70
CA LEU A 395 -10.46 14.85 -11.82
C LEU A 395 -9.46 14.08 -12.67
N ASP A 396 -8.18 14.30 -12.37
CA ASP A 396 -7.09 13.72 -13.15
C ASP A 396 -6.66 12.37 -12.57
N HIS A 397 -5.89 12.39 -11.50
CA HIS A 397 -5.40 11.20 -10.83
C HIS A 397 -5.37 11.40 -9.30
N CYS A 398 -5.11 10.30 -8.58
CA CYS A 398 -5.07 10.31 -7.13
C CYS A 398 -3.69 10.75 -6.61
N ILE A 399 -3.68 11.69 -5.66
CA ILE A 399 -2.49 12.18 -4.99
C ILE A 399 -2.54 11.95 -3.47
N GLY A 400 -1.43 12.17 -2.77
CA GLY A 400 -1.33 12.13 -1.31
C GLY A 400 -1.12 13.51 -0.70
N PHE A 401 -1.64 13.71 0.51
CA PHE A 401 -1.27 14.86 1.36
C PHE A 401 -0.58 14.38 2.63
N ALA A 402 0.62 14.89 2.89
CA ALA A 402 1.38 14.64 4.11
C ALA A 402 1.52 15.93 4.92
N LYS A 403 1.06 15.91 6.17
CA LYS A 403 1.18 17.08 7.06
C LYS A 403 2.54 17.06 7.77
N ILE A 404 3.31 18.12 7.60
CA ILE A 404 4.56 18.37 8.33
C ILE A 404 4.45 19.80 8.88
N ASP A 405 4.48 19.92 10.20
CA ASP A 405 4.22 21.17 10.94
C ASP A 405 2.92 21.85 10.51
N ASN A 406 3.02 23.08 10.01
CA ASN A 406 1.91 23.92 9.55
C ASN A 406 1.70 23.84 8.02
N ARG A 407 2.32 22.86 7.35
CA ARG A 407 2.25 22.68 5.90
C ARG A 407 1.73 21.29 5.55
N TYR A 408 1.07 21.20 4.41
CA TYR A 408 0.63 19.97 3.78
C TYR A 408 1.38 19.81 2.46
N TYR A 409 2.30 18.85 2.41
CA TYR A 409 3.04 18.50 1.22
C TYR A 409 2.22 17.58 0.32
N ILE A 410 2.31 17.82 -0.98
CA ILE A 410 1.64 17.04 -2.03
C ILE A 410 2.58 15.94 -2.46
N ILE A 411 2.12 14.70 -2.35
CA ILE A 411 2.83 13.51 -2.81
C ILE A 411 2.12 13.05 -4.07
N ASP A 412 2.71 13.37 -5.21
CA ASP A 412 2.24 12.95 -6.52
C ASP A 412 3.17 11.84 -7.02
N LYS A 413 2.61 10.65 -7.24
CA LYS A 413 3.37 9.49 -7.71
C LYS A 413 3.50 9.44 -9.22
N GLU A 414 2.59 10.08 -9.93
CA GLU A 414 2.54 10.04 -11.39
C GLU A 414 3.42 11.14 -11.98
N ASN A 415 3.59 12.24 -11.25
CA ASN A 415 4.51 13.32 -11.57
C ASN A 415 5.72 13.37 -10.61
N ALA A 416 6.14 12.23 -10.06
CA ALA A 416 7.32 12.16 -9.19
C ALA A 416 8.57 12.63 -9.95
N PHE A 417 9.46 13.33 -9.24
CA PHE A 417 10.71 13.86 -9.78
C PHE A 417 11.56 12.72 -10.36
N ASP A 418 12.10 12.91 -11.56
CA ASP A 418 13.07 11.99 -12.15
C ASP A 418 14.43 12.22 -11.48
N ASP A 419 14.71 11.44 -10.43
CA ASP A 419 15.94 11.54 -9.63
C ASP A 419 17.22 11.26 -10.44
N SER A 420 17.10 10.81 -11.70
CA SER A 420 18.25 10.61 -12.60
C SER A 420 19.03 11.88 -12.92
N ASN A 421 18.48 13.07 -12.67
CA ASN A 421 19.15 14.36 -12.91
C ASN A 421 19.84 14.97 -11.67
N TRP A 422 19.79 14.33 -10.50
CA TRP A 422 20.39 14.88 -9.28
C TRP A 422 21.93 14.85 -9.26
N GLU A 423 22.58 14.02 -10.11
CA GLU A 423 24.05 13.92 -10.15
C GLU A 423 24.77 15.15 -10.74
N ASN A 424 24.07 16.21 -11.17
CA ASN A 424 24.67 17.38 -11.80
C ASN A 424 24.57 18.71 -11.02
N ILE A 425 24.14 18.70 -9.76
CA ILE A 425 24.21 19.91 -8.91
C ILE A 425 25.30 19.70 -7.86
N GLY A 426 26.54 19.89 -8.29
CA GLY A 426 27.73 19.70 -7.47
C GLY A 426 29.01 20.10 -8.20
N HIS A 427 29.07 21.35 -8.69
CA HIS A 427 30.32 22.04 -9.01
C HIS A 427 30.31 23.45 -8.42
#